data_AF-A0A2N2QS64-F1
#
_entry.id   AF-A0A2N2QS64-F1
#
_cell.length_a   1.000
_cell.length_b   1.000
_cell.length_c   1.000
_cell.angle_alpha   90.00
_cell.angle_beta   90.00
_cell.angle_gamma   90.00
#
_symmetry.space_group_name_H-M   'P 1'
#
loop_
_entity.id
_entity.type
_entity.pdbx_description
1 polymer ?
#
loop_
_entity_poly.entity_id
_entity_poly.type
_entity_poly.pdbx_seq_one_letter_code
_entity_poly.pdbx_strand_id
1 'polypeptide(L)'
;MSDEIIGSEHAMYGIRLMIQKGRDLGYHVKIERRNINYTQWFGFALHGGQAEALVAARAWRDAQTRQHKPLTKQEFVSQIRCNNSSGAAGVIRTTRRSKKRSGQFWSADYWIARPPRSIKVSACYFSISRYGEEGAKALAVEARRAMEALCSGYHAPHVPVAFQLGAAEEAPVSDLAEDRAESRRATD
;
A
#
# COMPACT_ATOMS: atom_id res chain seq x y z
N MET A 1 -3.80 -13.03 -36.10
CA MET A 1 -3.26 -11.66 -35.97
C MET A 1 -3.92 -11.03 -34.74
N SER A 2 -3.62 -11.57 -33.56
CA SER A 2 -4.53 -11.47 -32.40
C SER A 2 -3.85 -11.07 -31.10
N ASP A 3 -2.58 -10.65 -31.15
CA ASP A 3 -1.78 -10.36 -29.93
C ASP A 3 -1.42 -8.88 -29.76
N GLU A 4 -1.78 -7.98 -30.68
CA GLU A 4 -1.29 -6.59 -30.64
C GLU A 4 -2.17 -5.59 -29.87
N ILE A 5 -3.39 -5.96 -29.45
CA ILE A 5 -4.27 -5.06 -28.66
C ILE A 5 -4.16 -5.32 -27.14
N ILE A 6 -3.44 -6.37 -26.72
CA ILE A 6 -3.10 -6.63 -25.30
C ILE A 6 -1.87 -5.78 -24.87
N GLY A 7 -1.40 -4.87 -25.73
CA GLY A 7 -0.24 -4.01 -25.52
C GLY A 7 -0.49 -2.78 -24.65
N SER A 8 -1.01 -2.95 -23.43
CA SER A 8 -0.49 -2.21 -22.28
C SER A 8 -1.03 -2.80 -20.98
N GLU A 9 -0.17 -3.48 -20.26
CA GLU A 9 -0.35 -3.88 -18.86
C GLU A 9 -0.79 -2.70 -17.96
N HIS A 10 -0.49 -1.49 -18.40
CA HIS A 10 -0.86 -0.19 -17.81
C HIS A 10 -2.36 0.15 -17.92
N ALA A 11 -3.01 -0.13 -19.05
CA ALA A 11 -4.39 0.31 -19.26
C ALA A 11 -5.42 -0.55 -18.49
N MET A 12 -5.05 -1.77 -18.10
CA MET A 12 -5.94 -2.79 -17.51
C MET A 12 -5.77 -2.95 -15.99
N TYR A 13 -4.99 -2.09 -15.32
CA TYR A 13 -4.86 -2.17 -13.86
C TYR A 13 -6.24 -2.10 -13.16
N GLY A 14 -6.53 -3.15 -12.38
CA GLY A 14 -7.79 -3.30 -11.66
C GLY A 14 -8.99 -3.65 -12.55
N ILE A 15 -8.84 -3.79 -13.87
CA ILE A 15 -9.91 -4.12 -14.83
C ILE A 15 -9.66 -5.50 -15.41
N ARG A 16 -10.56 -6.45 -15.14
CA ARG A 16 -10.49 -7.83 -15.64
C ARG A 16 -11.57 -8.06 -16.68
N LEU A 17 -11.22 -8.64 -17.83
CA LEU A 17 -12.20 -9.16 -18.78
C LEU A 17 -12.84 -10.43 -18.19
N MET A 18 -14.16 -10.44 -18.11
CA MET A 18 -14.93 -11.59 -17.65
C MET A 18 -15.41 -12.38 -18.86
N ILE A 19 -14.96 -13.63 -18.95
CA ILE A 19 -15.32 -14.56 -20.01
C ILE A 19 -16.13 -15.69 -19.37
N GLN A 20 -17.32 -15.98 -19.90
CA GLN A 20 -18.14 -17.12 -19.46
C GLN A 20 -18.47 -17.98 -20.67
N LYS A 21 -18.19 -19.30 -20.56
CA LYS A 21 -18.44 -20.28 -21.63
C LYS A 21 -17.89 -19.86 -23.01
N GLY A 22 -16.70 -19.26 -23.03
CA GLY A 22 -16.05 -18.80 -24.27
C GLY A 22 -16.64 -17.54 -24.90
N ARG A 23 -17.51 -16.81 -24.18
CA ARG A 23 -18.05 -15.52 -24.62
C ARG A 23 -17.60 -14.42 -23.66
N ASP A 24 -17.20 -13.30 -24.23
CA ASP A 24 -16.84 -12.12 -23.44
C ASP A 24 -18.13 -11.46 -22.94
N LEU A 25 -18.27 -11.38 -21.61
CA LEU A 25 -19.48 -10.86 -20.98
C LEU A 25 -19.39 -9.38 -20.64
N GLY A 26 -18.19 -8.91 -20.29
CA GLY A 26 -18.04 -7.62 -19.63
C GLY A 26 -16.69 -7.42 -18.98
N TYR A 27 -16.48 -6.21 -18.47
CA TYR A 27 -15.36 -5.88 -17.61
C TYR A 27 -15.77 -5.91 -16.14
N HIS A 28 -14.91 -6.45 -15.29
CA HIS A 28 -15.03 -6.38 -13.85
C HIS A 28 -13.90 -5.53 -13.28
N VAL A 29 -14.25 -4.42 -12.64
CA VAL A 29 -13.27 -3.55 -11.99
C VAL A 29 -13.20 -3.92 -10.52
N LYS A 30 -12.00 -4.24 -10.03
CA LYS A 30 -11.72 -4.48 -8.61
C LYS A 30 -10.57 -3.59 -8.15
N ILE A 31 -10.84 -2.74 -7.17
CA ILE A 31 -9.86 -1.87 -6.51
C ILE A 31 -9.89 -2.16 -5.02
N GLU A 32 -8.74 -2.46 -4.44
CA GLU A 32 -8.61 -2.67 -2.99
C GLU A 32 -7.85 -1.50 -2.35
N ARG A 33 -8.42 -0.90 -1.31
CA ARG A 33 -7.81 0.20 -0.55
C ARG A 33 -8.10 0.02 0.93
N ARG A 34 -7.07 0.04 1.77
CA ARG A 34 -7.19 -0.05 3.24
C ARG A 34 -8.15 -1.18 3.71
N ASN A 35 -7.99 -2.37 3.14
CA ASN A 35 -8.84 -3.57 3.36
C ASN A 35 -10.31 -3.44 2.91
N ILE A 36 -10.68 -2.38 2.17
CA ILE A 36 -11.99 -2.23 1.54
C ILE A 36 -11.87 -2.56 0.05
N ASN A 37 -12.76 -3.44 -0.41
CA ASN A 37 -12.86 -3.84 -1.82
C ASN A 37 -13.96 -3.03 -2.51
N TYR A 38 -13.57 -2.23 -3.50
CA TYR A 38 -14.48 -1.54 -4.40
C TYR A 38 -14.56 -2.34 -5.69
N THR A 39 -15.73 -2.93 -5.95
CA THR A 39 -15.96 -3.78 -7.12
C THR A 39 -17.15 -3.28 -7.92
N GLN A 40 -17.03 -3.24 -9.24
CA GLN A 40 -18.13 -2.93 -10.14
C GLN A 40 -18.03 -3.75 -11.42
N TRP A 41 -19.19 -4.17 -11.93
CA TRP A 41 -19.31 -4.96 -13.16
C TRP A 41 -19.92 -4.12 -14.29
N PHE A 42 -19.34 -4.24 -15.48
CA PHE A 42 -19.70 -3.52 -16.71
C PHE A 42 -19.95 -4.53 -17.84
N GLY A 43 -21.20 -4.92 -18.04
CA GLY A 43 -21.58 -5.90 -19.08
C GLY A 43 -21.63 -5.30 -20.48
N PHE A 44 -21.14 -6.02 -21.49
CA PHE A 44 -21.15 -5.55 -22.88
C PHE A 44 -22.55 -5.35 -23.45
N ALA A 45 -23.50 -6.18 -23.02
CA ALA A 45 -24.90 -6.07 -23.44
C ALA A 45 -25.58 -4.78 -22.94
N LEU A 46 -25.12 -4.22 -21.81
CA LEU A 46 -25.69 -3.01 -21.22
C LEU A 46 -25.02 -1.73 -21.74
N HIS A 47 -23.75 -1.82 -22.10
CA HIS A 47 -22.91 -0.69 -22.51
C HIS A 47 -22.58 -0.69 -24.00
N GLY A 48 -23.45 -1.21 -24.88
CA GLY A 48 -23.29 -1.06 -26.33
C GLY A 48 -22.10 -1.78 -26.97
N GLY A 49 -21.33 -2.56 -26.22
CA GLY A 49 -20.20 -3.35 -26.71
C GLY A 49 -18.93 -3.21 -25.88
N GLN A 50 -17.83 -3.79 -26.39
CA GLN A 50 -16.56 -3.86 -25.68
C GLN A 50 -15.90 -2.48 -25.49
N ALA A 51 -15.91 -1.62 -26.52
CA ALA A 51 -15.23 -0.33 -26.46
C ALA A 51 -15.86 0.62 -25.44
N GLU A 52 -17.18 0.76 -25.47
CA GLU A 52 -17.96 1.61 -24.55
C GLU A 52 -17.90 1.10 -23.10
N ALA A 53 -18.01 -0.22 -22.90
CA ALA A 53 -17.83 -0.83 -21.58
C ALA A 53 -16.43 -0.57 -21.01
N LEU A 54 -15.39 -0.55 -21.85
CA LEU A 54 -14.03 -0.24 -21.41
C LEU A 54 -13.88 1.23 -20.98
N VAL A 55 -14.49 2.15 -21.71
CA VAL A 55 -14.51 3.58 -21.36
C VAL A 55 -15.21 3.79 -20.02
N ALA A 56 -16.39 3.19 -19.83
CA ALA A 56 -17.13 3.26 -18.57
C ALA A 56 -16.34 2.66 -17.39
N ALA A 57 -15.72 1.50 -17.59
CA ALA A 57 -14.89 0.84 -16.57
C ALA A 57 -13.67 1.69 -16.18
N ARG A 58 -13.01 2.33 -17.16
CA ARG A 58 -11.88 3.24 -16.91
C ARG A 58 -12.33 4.49 -16.15
N ALA A 59 -13.41 5.14 -16.58
CA ALA A 59 -13.94 6.34 -15.92
C ALA A 59 -14.31 6.06 -14.46
N TRP A 60 -14.98 4.93 -14.20
CA TRP A 60 -15.30 4.52 -12.83
C TRP A 60 -14.05 4.24 -12.00
N ARG A 61 -13.06 3.51 -12.55
CA ARG A 61 -11.79 3.24 -11.88
C ARG A 61 -11.07 4.54 -11.50
N ASP A 62 -11.02 5.50 -12.41
CA ASP A 62 -10.31 6.76 -12.19
C ASP A 62 -11.04 7.63 -11.14
N ALA A 63 -12.38 7.65 -11.15
CA ALA A 63 -13.18 8.28 -10.11
C ALA A 63 -12.93 7.64 -8.73
N GLN A 64 -12.97 6.31 -8.65
CA GLN A 64 -12.69 5.57 -7.41
C GLN A 64 -11.25 5.78 -6.92
N THR A 65 -10.28 5.86 -7.83
CA THR A 65 -8.88 6.11 -7.45
C THR A 65 -8.69 7.54 -6.96
N ARG A 66 -9.43 8.52 -7.51
CA ARG A 66 -9.42 9.92 -7.05
C ARG A 66 -10.01 10.05 -5.65
N GLN A 67 -11.14 9.38 -5.40
CA GLN A 67 -11.80 9.35 -4.11
C GLN A 67 -10.96 8.59 -3.06
N HIS A 68 -10.39 7.45 -3.45
CA HIS A 68 -9.62 6.57 -2.58
C HIS A 68 -8.17 6.49 -3.04
N LYS A 69 -7.40 7.53 -2.68
CA LYS A 69 -5.97 7.64 -2.99
C LYS A 69 -5.23 6.36 -2.56
N PRO A 70 -4.32 5.83 -3.41
CA PRO A 70 -3.49 4.69 -3.02
C PRO A 70 -2.62 5.06 -1.83
N LEU A 71 -2.28 4.05 -1.02
CA LEU A 71 -1.35 4.23 0.09
C LEU A 71 -0.02 4.75 -0.43
N THR A 72 0.54 5.75 0.23
CA THR A 72 1.93 6.15 -0.03
C THR A 72 2.88 5.03 0.39
N LYS A 73 4.07 4.98 -0.20
CA LYS A 73 5.09 4.03 0.25
C LYS A 73 5.47 4.29 1.71
N GLN A 74 5.49 5.54 2.13
CA GLN A 74 5.73 5.92 3.52
C GLN A 74 4.67 5.31 4.45
N GLU A 75 3.37 5.58 4.23
CA GLU A 75 2.28 5.01 5.04
C GLU A 75 2.31 3.47 5.06
N PHE A 76 2.61 2.84 3.92
CA PHE A 76 2.72 1.38 3.86
C PHE A 76 3.87 0.85 4.73
N VAL A 77 5.00 1.54 4.70
CA VAL A 77 6.21 1.15 5.41
C VAL A 77 6.11 1.42 6.91
N SER A 78 5.34 2.43 7.32
CA SER A 78 5.09 2.79 8.72
C SER A 78 4.04 1.89 9.40
N GLN A 79 3.31 1.05 8.66
CA GLN A 79 2.30 0.16 9.23
C GLN A 79 2.90 -0.86 10.20
N ILE A 80 2.41 -0.82 11.43
CA ILE A 80 2.78 -1.75 12.49
C ILE A 80 2.00 -3.05 12.30
N ARG A 81 2.70 -4.18 12.27
CA ARG A 81 2.08 -5.51 12.20
C ARG A 81 1.69 -5.99 13.59
N CYS A 82 0.67 -6.84 13.68
CA CYS A 82 0.21 -7.44 14.95
C CYS A 82 1.30 -8.22 15.69
N ASN A 83 2.30 -8.76 14.98
CA ASN A 83 3.44 -9.47 15.56
C ASN A 83 4.63 -8.56 15.91
N ASN A 84 4.47 -7.24 15.83
CA ASN A 84 5.51 -6.29 16.16
C ASN A 84 5.53 -6.01 17.67
N SER A 85 6.60 -6.44 18.35
CA SER A 85 6.82 -6.20 19.77
C SER A 85 7.59 -4.91 20.08
N SER A 86 8.14 -4.25 19.06
CA SER A 86 8.98 -3.06 19.24
C SER A 86 8.19 -1.75 19.27
N GLY A 87 6.95 -1.75 18.77
CA GLY A 87 6.11 -0.56 18.62
C GLY A 87 6.48 0.29 17.40
N ALA A 88 7.44 -0.15 16.57
CA ALA A 88 7.83 0.56 15.35
C ALA A 88 8.09 -0.42 14.20
N ALA A 89 7.52 -0.13 13.03
CA ALA A 89 7.66 -0.98 11.85
C ALA A 89 9.14 -1.10 11.44
N GLY A 90 9.63 -2.32 11.21
CA GLY A 90 11.02 -2.53 10.79
C GLY A 90 12.09 -2.34 11.87
N VAL A 91 11.70 -2.06 13.12
CA VAL A 91 12.60 -2.06 14.29
C VAL A 91 12.52 -3.40 14.99
N ILE A 92 13.65 -4.10 15.14
CA ILE A 92 13.69 -5.47 15.66
C ILE A 92 14.87 -5.64 16.61
N ARG A 93 14.65 -6.33 17.73
CA ARG A 93 15.74 -6.79 18.62
C ARG A 93 16.36 -8.06 18.04
N THR A 94 17.69 -8.09 17.96
CA THR A 94 18.44 -9.27 17.52
C THR A 94 19.57 -9.58 18.48
N THR A 95 19.96 -10.85 18.53
CA THR A 95 21.20 -11.28 19.17
C THR A 95 22.13 -11.80 18.08
N ARG A 96 23.30 -11.19 17.94
CA ARG A 96 24.35 -11.65 17.03
C ARG A 96 25.35 -12.49 17.80
N ARG A 97 25.49 -13.75 17.40
CA ARG A 97 26.52 -14.65 17.92
C ARG A 97 27.70 -14.69 16.95
N SER A 98 28.90 -14.51 17.46
CA SER A 98 30.13 -14.58 16.68
C SER A 98 31.16 -15.45 17.41
N LYS A 99 32.02 -16.10 16.63
CA LYS A 99 33.07 -16.99 17.14
C LYS A 99 34.40 -16.25 17.11
N LYS A 100 35.05 -16.13 18.25
CA LYS A 100 36.43 -15.62 18.31
C LYS A 100 37.39 -16.63 17.67
N ARG A 101 38.56 -16.17 17.27
CA ARG A 101 39.64 -17.02 16.74
C ARG A 101 40.07 -18.10 17.75
N SER A 102 39.89 -17.86 19.05
CA SER A 102 40.12 -18.81 20.15
C SER A 102 39.07 -19.92 20.29
N GLY A 103 38.04 -19.95 19.44
CA GLY A 103 36.96 -20.94 19.51
C GLY A 103 35.79 -20.54 20.41
N GLN A 104 35.96 -19.55 21.28
CA GLN A 104 34.91 -19.07 22.19
C GLN A 104 33.83 -18.28 21.44
N PHE A 105 32.57 -18.56 21.75
CA PHE A 105 31.44 -17.79 21.23
C PHE A 105 31.16 -16.59 22.12
N TRP A 106 30.85 -15.46 21.50
CA TRP A 106 30.28 -14.31 22.18
C TRP A 106 28.99 -13.90 21.47
N SER A 107 28.01 -13.46 22.26
CA SER A 107 26.75 -12.93 21.79
C SER A 107 26.63 -11.48 22.20
N ALA A 108 26.14 -10.63 21.31
CA ALA A 108 25.77 -9.27 21.64
C ALA A 108 24.37 -8.95 21.11
N ASP A 109 23.62 -8.23 21.93
CA ASP A 109 22.26 -7.81 21.64
C ASP A 109 22.26 -6.43 20.98
N TYR A 110 21.41 -6.29 19.97
CA TYR A 110 21.26 -5.07 19.19
C TYR A 110 19.79 -4.77 18.93
N TRP A 111 19.48 -3.49 18.85
CA TRP A 111 18.32 -2.99 18.12
C TRP A 111 18.71 -2.69 16.68
N ILE A 112 17.92 -3.18 15.71
CA ILE A 112 18.14 -2.97 14.29
C ILE A 112 17.03 -2.07 13.73
N ALA A 113 17.41 -1.05 12.96
CA ALA A 113 16.52 -0.38 12.02
C ALA A 113 16.71 -1.00 10.63
N ARG A 114 15.72 -1.78 10.15
CA ARG A 114 15.76 -2.38 8.82
C ARG A 114 15.30 -1.37 7.76
N PRO A 115 15.95 -1.28 6.61
CA PRO A 115 15.53 -0.39 5.54
C PRO A 115 14.28 -0.94 4.83
N PRO A 116 13.34 -0.07 4.41
CA PRO A 116 12.31 -0.43 3.45
C PRO A 116 12.91 -0.91 2.13
N ARG A 117 12.28 -1.88 1.45
CA ARG A 117 12.75 -2.38 0.13
C ARG A 117 12.74 -1.32 -0.97
N SER A 118 11.97 -0.24 -0.78
CA SER A 118 11.84 0.87 -1.72
C SER A 118 13.07 1.77 -1.77
N ILE A 119 13.96 1.70 -0.78
CA ILE A 119 15.15 2.55 -0.68
C ILE A 119 16.42 1.71 -0.64
N LYS A 120 17.51 2.24 -1.21
CA LYS A 120 18.81 1.57 -1.23
C LYS A 120 19.70 2.07 -0.10
N VAL A 121 19.31 1.81 1.15
CA VAL A 121 20.13 2.12 2.34
C VAL A 121 20.40 0.85 3.14
N SER A 122 21.50 0.82 3.88
CA SER A 122 21.86 -0.31 4.74
C SER A 122 21.08 -0.30 6.05
N ALA A 123 20.99 -1.46 6.71
CA ALA A 123 20.41 -1.55 8.04
C ALA A 123 21.35 -0.95 9.09
N CYS A 124 20.78 -0.20 10.04
CA CYS A 124 21.52 0.37 11.15
C CYS A 124 21.42 -0.55 12.38
N TYR A 125 22.53 -0.71 13.09
CA TYR A 125 22.64 -1.58 14.28
C TYR A 125 23.06 -0.74 15.48
N PHE A 126 22.31 -0.85 16.57
CA PHE A 126 22.56 -0.14 17.82
C PHE A 126 22.77 -1.14 18.95
N SER A 127 23.97 -1.15 19.54
CA SER A 127 24.32 -2.12 20.57
C SER A 127 23.67 -1.77 21.90
N ILE A 128 22.97 -2.75 22.50
CA ILE A 128 22.34 -2.59 23.81
C ILE A 128 23.40 -2.43 24.91
N SER A 129 24.55 -3.10 24.79
CA SER A 129 25.66 -2.96 25.74
C SER A 129 26.23 -1.53 25.79
N ARG A 130 26.10 -0.75 24.71
CA ARG A 130 26.66 0.61 24.61
C ARG A 130 25.66 1.69 25.01
N TYR A 131 24.39 1.54 24.63
CA TYR A 131 23.37 2.58 24.77
C TYR A 131 22.24 2.22 25.75
N GLY A 132 22.30 1.04 26.38
CA GLY A 132 21.19 0.49 27.14
C GLY A 132 20.04 0.01 26.24
N GLU A 133 19.07 -0.69 26.83
CA GLU A 133 17.92 -1.24 26.09
C GLU A 133 17.08 -0.12 25.47
N GLU A 134 16.68 0.87 26.27
CA GLU A 134 15.82 1.97 25.83
C GLU A 134 16.55 2.93 24.88
N GLY A 135 17.81 3.27 25.18
CA GLY A 135 18.60 4.17 24.33
C GLY A 135 18.89 3.56 22.96
N ALA A 136 19.26 2.27 22.90
CA ALA A 136 19.45 1.58 21.63
C ALA A 136 18.14 1.48 20.82
N LYS A 137 17.01 1.23 21.50
CA LYS A 137 15.68 1.22 20.86
C LYS A 137 15.32 2.59 20.29
N ALA A 138 15.51 3.67 21.05
CA ALA A 138 15.21 5.03 20.62
C ALA A 138 15.98 5.40 19.34
N LEU A 139 17.30 5.13 19.32
CA LEU A 139 18.14 5.35 18.14
C LEU A 139 17.68 4.53 16.93
N ALA A 140 17.26 3.29 17.13
CA ALA A 140 16.73 2.45 16.06
C ALA A 140 15.41 2.99 15.49
N VAL A 141 14.52 3.50 16.34
CA VAL A 141 13.26 4.14 15.93
C VAL A 141 13.53 5.42 15.16
N GLU A 142 14.46 6.25 15.62
CA GLU A 142 14.84 7.48 14.93
C GLU A 142 15.45 7.20 13.54
N ALA A 143 16.41 6.29 13.47
CA ALA A 143 17.00 5.85 12.20
C ALA A 143 15.93 5.31 11.24
N ARG A 144 14.94 4.57 11.77
CA ARG A 144 13.84 4.07 10.96
C ARG A 144 12.92 5.19 10.44
N ARG A 145 12.60 6.20 11.27
CA ARG A 145 11.82 7.37 10.83
C ARG A 145 12.53 8.14 9.72
N ALA A 146 13.85 8.29 9.81
CA ALA A 146 14.65 8.88 8.75
C ALA A 146 14.57 8.07 7.44
N MET A 147 14.63 6.73 7.51
CA MET A 147 14.43 5.86 6.35
C MET A 147 13.02 5.96 5.75
N GLU A 148 12.00 6.10 6.58
CA GLU A 148 10.61 6.28 6.14
C GLU A 148 10.42 7.59 5.38
N ALA A 149 11.05 8.68 5.84
CA ALA A 149 11.02 9.98 5.16
C ALA A 149 11.67 9.95 3.76
N LEU A 150 12.59 9.01 3.51
CA LEU A 150 13.19 8.81 2.18
C LEU A 150 12.27 8.06 1.21
N CYS A 151 11.16 7.48 1.68
CA CYS A 151 10.25 6.71 0.83
C CYS A 151 9.31 7.64 0.06
N SER A 152 9.53 7.77 -1.25
CA SER A 152 8.68 8.57 -2.13
C SER A 152 7.76 7.75 -3.03
N GLY A 153 6.63 8.36 -3.40
CA GLY A 153 5.62 7.79 -4.30
C GLY A 153 4.62 6.87 -3.61
N TYR A 154 3.86 6.13 -4.42
CA TYR A 154 2.74 5.30 -3.94
C TYR A 154 3.09 3.81 -3.91
N HIS A 155 2.52 3.10 -2.94
CA HIS A 155 2.51 1.64 -2.83
C HIS A 155 1.38 1.05 -3.68
N ALA A 156 1.41 1.33 -4.98
CA ALA A 156 0.58 0.67 -5.97
C ALA A 156 1.46 0.33 -7.19
N PRO A 157 1.40 -0.90 -7.72
CA PRO A 157 2.21 -1.31 -8.86
C PRO A 157 1.90 -0.49 -10.12
N HIS A 158 0.68 0.06 -10.20
CA HIS A 158 0.25 0.96 -11.25
C HIS A 158 -0.53 2.12 -10.63
N VAL A 159 0.14 3.26 -10.47
CA VAL A 159 -0.51 4.52 -10.14
C VAL A 159 -0.96 5.12 -11.48
N PRO A 160 -2.25 5.46 -11.68
CA PRO A 160 -2.66 6.11 -12.93
C PRO A 160 -1.82 7.36 -13.19
N VAL A 161 -1.51 7.66 -14.46
CA VAL A 161 -0.69 8.83 -14.86
C VAL A 161 -1.20 10.14 -14.24
N ALA A 162 -2.51 10.24 -14.00
CA ALA A 162 -3.17 11.34 -13.29
C ALA A 162 -2.62 11.62 -11.87
N PHE A 163 -1.91 10.67 -11.26
CA PHE A 163 -1.26 10.82 -9.94
C PHE A 163 0.26 10.92 -10.03
N GLN A 164 0.85 10.76 -11.23
CA GLN A 164 2.29 10.89 -11.47
C GLN A 164 2.71 12.32 -11.81
N LEU A 165 1.80 13.11 -12.41
CA LEU A 165 1.95 14.56 -12.56
C LEU A 165 1.46 15.24 -11.28
N GLY A 166 2.36 15.98 -10.63
CA GLY A 166 2.21 16.55 -9.28
C GLY A 166 0.85 17.19 -8.97
N ALA A 167 0.40 17.14 -7.71
CA ALA A 167 0.97 18.00 -6.68
C ALA A 167 0.88 19.51 -6.98
N ALA A 168 -0.06 19.94 -7.84
CA ALA A 168 -0.52 21.30 -7.92
C ALA A 168 -2.05 21.31 -7.76
N GLU A 169 -2.48 21.82 -6.60
CA GLU A 169 -3.78 22.47 -6.38
C GLU A 169 -5.05 21.63 -6.63
N GLU A 170 -5.66 21.11 -5.56
CA GLU A 170 -7.08 21.39 -5.30
C GLU A 170 -7.33 21.39 -3.78
N ALA A 171 -7.97 22.48 -3.34
CA ALA A 171 -8.30 22.88 -1.99
C ALA A 171 -9.32 21.92 -1.32
N PRO A 172 -9.60 22.05 -0.01
CA PRO A 172 -10.35 21.05 0.74
C PRO A 172 -11.82 21.06 0.33
N VAL A 173 -12.30 19.95 -0.23
CA VAL A 173 -13.73 19.71 -0.38
C VAL A 173 -14.26 19.37 1.01
N SER A 174 -14.99 20.34 1.56
CA SER A 174 -15.74 20.28 2.80
C SER A 174 -16.68 19.07 2.85
N ASP A 175 -16.48 18.26 3.88
CA ASP A 175 -17.49 17.80 4.84
C ASP A 175 -18.91 17.57 4.30
N LEU A 176 -19.22 16.32 3.93
CA LEU A 176 -20.58 15.77 3.88
C LEU A 176 -20.50 14.27 4.22
N ALA A 177 -20.24 13.98 5.49
CA ALA A 177 -20.43 12.63 6.03
C ALA A 177 -20.79 12.70 7.51
N GLU A 178 -21.95 13.26 7.84
CA GLU A 178 -22.63 12.93 9.09
C GLU A 178 -24.15 13.13 8.94
N ASP A 179 -24.88 12.18 9.49
CA ASP A 179 -26.32 12.16 9.78
C ASP A 179 -27.26 11.36 8.86
N ARG A 180 -27.30 10.03 9.08
CA ARG A 180 -28.56 9.33 9.39
C ARG A 180 -28.31 7.89 9.84
N ALA A 181 -28.06 7.71 11.13
CA ALA A 181 -28.19 6.43 11.81
C ALA A 181 -28.68 6.66 13.23
N GLU A 182 -30.01 6.78 13.40
CA GLU A 182 -30.84 6.54 14.60
C GLU A 182 -32.20 7.20 14.32
N SER A 183 -33.39 6.61 14.53
CA SER A 183 -33.81 5.67 15.54
C SER A 183 -34.98 4.81 15.05
N ARG A 184 -34.92 3.51 15.37
CA ARG A 184 -36.10 2.71 15.65
C ARG A 184 -36.50 3.00 17.09
N ARG A 185 -37.67 3.59 17.33
CA ARG A 185 -38.57 3.30 18.47
C ARG A 185 -39.81 4.19 18.43
N ALA A 186 -40.91 3.63 18.92
CA ALA A 186 -42.23 4.22 19.20
C ALA A 186 -43.25 4.18 18.03
N THR A 187 -43.97 3.08 17.94
CA THR A 187 -45.41 3.10 17.65
C THR A 187 -46.09 2.45 18.85
N ASP A 188 -47.03 3.22 19.40
CA ASP A 188 -48.04 2.91 20.40
C ASP A 188 -48.98 1.78 19.93
#